data_AF-A0A7M1SWZ3-F1
#
_entry.id   AF-A0A7M1SWZ3-F1
#
_cell.length_a   1.000
_cell.length_b   1.000
_cell.length_c   1.000
_cell.angle_alpha   90.00
_cell.angle_beta   90.00
_cell.angle_gamma   90.00
#
_symmetry.space_group_name_H-M   'P 1'
#
loop_
_entity.id
_entity.type
_entity.pdbx_description
1 polymer ?
#
loop_
_entity_poly.entity_id
_entity_poly.type
_entity_poly.pdbx_seq_one_letter_code
_entity_poly.pdbx_strand_id
1 'polypeptide(L)'
;MTGESRQDTRAESARDAVPAGGSPLRVAVLGAAGRMGSTVCEAVESAPDMSVIARLDVGDDIAALAGVADVAVDFTVPSATEANVHALIDAGVHPVVGTTGWDEPALDRVREHLERDGRGLGALIAPNFALSAVLAMQFAAQAARYFESVEIIELHHPNKVDAPSGTAVHTAQAVARAREGMPVAPDATQTCLDGARGARVQGIPVHAVRLQGLVAHEEILFGNPGEQLTIRTDSFERSSFMPGVLLAARTVGSRPGLAVGLDAYLELGR
;
A
#
# COMPACT_ATOMS: atom_id res chain seq x y z
N MET A 1 2.84 -0.32 -58.23
CA MET A 1 3.83 -0.84 -57.28
C MET A 1 3.96 0.19 -56.18
N THR A 2 3.25 -0.06 -55.07
CA THR A 2 3.81 -0.40 -53.73
C THR A 2 4.19 0.90 -53.00
N GLY A 3 3.36 1.40 -52.08
CA GLY A 3 3.12 0.82 -50.75
C GLY A 3 4.04 1.55 -49.77
N GLU A 4 3.69 1.97 -48.55
CA GLU A 4 2.56 1.72 -47.66
C GLU A 4 2.44 2.92 -46.70
N SER A 5 1.22 3.14 -46.24
CA SER A 5 0.86 3.96 -45.09
C SER A 5 1.51 3.45 -43.81
N ARG A 6 2.19 4.34 -43.06
CA ARG A 6 2.44 4.12 -41.64
C ARG A 6 1.39 4.88 -40.84
N GLN A 7 0.43 4.13 -40.30
CA GLN A 7 -0.43 4.58 -39.22
C GLN A 7 0.44 4.74 -37.97
N ASP A 8 0.48 5.96 -37.46
CA ASP A 8 1.02 6.28 -36.14
C ASP A 8 0.05 5.71 -35.09
N THR A 9 0.44 4.59 -34.48
CA THR A 9 -0.20 4.03 -33.28
C THR A 9 -0.05 5.01 -32.13
N ARG A 10 -1.13 5.73 -31.81
CA ARG A 10 -1.27 6.43 -30.53
C ARG A 10 -1.20 5.38 -29.42
N ALA A 11 -0.23 5.54 -28.53
CA ALA A 11 -0.24 4.91 -27.23
C ALA A 11 -1.48 5.41 -26.47
N GLU A 12 -2.50 4.56 -26.39
CA GLU A 12 -3.63 4.78 -25.48
C GLU A 12 -3.10 4.72 -24.05
N SER A 13 -3.20 5.85 -23.35
CA SER A 13 -2.84 5.97 -21.95
C SER A 13 -3.75 5.09 -21.09
N ALA A 14 -3.18 4.40 -20.11
CA ALA A 14 -3.85 3.57 -19.10
C ALA A 14 -4.78 4.37 -18.12
N ARG A 15 -5.44 5.42 -18.58
CA ARG A 15 -6.31 6.29 -17.79
C ARG A 15 -7.80 6.21 -18.13
N ASP A 16 -8.21 5.53 -19.21
CA ASP A 16 -9.62 5.51 -19.64
C ASP A 16 -10.08 4.14 -20.20
N ALA A 17 -9.72 3.03 -19.57
CA ALA A 17 -10.37 1.75 -19.86
C ALA A 17 -11.54 1.50 -18.90
N VAL A 18 -12.59 2.31 -18.98
CA VAL A 18 -13.90 1.90 -18.47
C VAL A 18 -14.48 0.93 -19.51
N PRO A 19 -14.75 -0.34 -19.19
CA PRO A 19 -15.46 -1.20 -20.12
C PRO A 19 -16.88 -0.65 -20.23
N ALA A 20 -17.21 -0.07 -21.39
CA ALA A 20 -18.57 0.31 -21.72
C ALA A 20 -19.44 -0.97 -21.73
N GLY A 21 -20.20 -1.21 -20.66
CA GLY A 21 -21.25 -2.24 -20.61
C GLY A 21 -21.21 -3.25 -19.45
N GLY A 22 -20.29 -3.13 -18.48
CA GLY A 22 -20.29 -3.99 -17.28
C GLY A 22 -21.21 -3.46 -16.17
N SER A 23 -21.84 -4.36 -15.40
CA SER A 23 -22.45 -3.98 -14.12
C SER A 23 -21.37 -3.44 -13.17
N PRO A 24 -21.65 -2.41 -12.36
CA PRO A 24 -20.66 -1.86 -11.44
C PRO A 24 -20.19 -2.93 -10.45
N LEU A 25 -18.91 -2.87 -10.08
CA LEU A 25 -18.32 -3.77 -9.09
C LEU A 25 -19.01 -3.61 -7.75
N ARG A 26 -19.49 -4.71 -7.15
CA ARG A 26 -20.24 -4.70 -5.90
C ARG A 26 -19.28 -4.78 -4.73
N VAL A 27 -19.11 -3.68 -4.02
CA VAL A 27 -18.14 -3.54 -2.94
C VAL A 27 -18.85 -3.55 -1.58
N ALA A 28 -18.42 -4.43 -0.69
CA ALA A 28 -18.75 -4.37 0.73
C ALA A 28 -17.65 -3.63 1.50
N VAL A 29 -18.01 -2.91 2.57
CA VAL A 29 -17.05 -2.22 3.43
C VAL A 29 -17.24 -2.71 4.86
N LEU A 30 -16.19 -3.28 5.46
CA LEU A 30 -16.15 -3.69 6.85
C LEU A 30 -15.47 -2.61 7.69
N GLY A 31 -16.08 -2.25 8.82
CA GLY A 31 -15.70 -1.08 9.61
C GLY A 31 -16.22 0.23 9.00
N ALA A 32 -17.38 0.17 8.34
CA ALA A 32 -17.92 1.26 7.53
C ALA A 32 -18.21 2.54 8.33
N ALA A 33 -18.60 2.44 9.60
CA ALA A 33 -18.78 3.61 10.47
C ALA A 33 -17.47 4.19 11.02
N GLY A 34 -16.34 3.48 10.81
CA GLY A 34 -15.02 3.95 11.21
C GLY A 34 -14.48 5.08 10.32
N ARG A 35 -13.49 5.83 10.82
CA ARG A 35 -12.89 6.97 10.10
C ARG A 35 -12.35 6.63 8.71
N MET A 36 -11.78 5.43 8.54
CA MET A 36 -11.27 4.97 7.24
C MET A 36 -12.39 4.37 6.41
N GLY A 37 -13.26 3.53 7.00
CA GLY A 37 -14.38 2.90 6.30
C GLY A 37 -15.36 3.91 5.71
N SER A 38 -15.62 5.03 6.39
CA SER A 38 -16.49 6.09 5.85
C SER A 38 -15.89 6.73 4.60
N THR A 39 -14.58 7.00 4.61
CA THR A 39 -13.85 7.53 3.44
C THR A 39 -13.80 6.51 2.29
N VAL A 40 -13.69 5.21 2.60
CA VAL A 40 -13.80 4.15 1.59
C VAL A 40 -15.19 4.17 0.95
N CYS A 41 -16.25 4.25 1.75
CA CYS A 41 -17.61 4.32 1.22
C CYS A 41 -17.79 5.51 0.28
N GLU A 42 -17.36 6.71 0.69
CA GLU A 42 -17.42 7.92 -0.13
C GLU A 42 -16.64 7.76 -1.45
N ALA A 43 -15.44 7.18 -1.39
CA ALA A 43 -14.59 6.98 -2.56
C ALA A 43 -15.19 5.97 -3.55
N VAL A 44 -15.79 4.88 -3.04
CA VAL A 44 -16.48 3.86 -3.85
C VAL A 44 -17.75 4.44 -4.47
N GLU A 45 -18.56 5.18 -3.72
CA GLU A 45 -19.79 5.82 -4.23
C GLU A 45 -19.50 6.91 -5.27
N SER A 46 -18.32 7.53 -5.18
CA SER A 46 -17.85 8.51 -6.17
C SER A 46 -17.26 7.85 -7.43
N ALA A 47 -16.95 6.55 -7.39
CA ALA A 47 -16.39 5.83 -8.52
C ALA A 47 -17.52 5.32 -9.45
N PRO A 48 -17.52 5.67 -10.75
CA PRO A 48 -18.61 5.31 -11.66
C PRO A 48 -18.70 3.80 -11.96
N ASP A 49 -17.61 3.06 -11.70
CA ASP A 49 -17.46 1.64 -11.99
C ASP A 49 -17.69 0.73 -10.77
N MET A 50 -18.10 1.30 -9.63
CA MET A 50 -18.30 0.57 -8.38
C MET A 50 -19.59 1.00 -7.67
N SER A 51 -20.02 0.19 -6.71
CA SER A 51 -21.14 0.53 -5.83
C SER A 51 -20.94 -0.08 -4.46
N VAL A 52 -21.20 0.69 -3.41
CA VAL A 52 -21.28 0.15 -2.05
C VAL A 52 -22.61 -0.59 -1.92
N ILE A 53 -22.53 -1.91 -1.76
CA ILE A 53 -23.72 -2.78 -1.63
C ILE A 53 -23.99 -3.21 -0.20
N ALA A 54 -22.98 -3.12 0.67
CA ALA A 54 -23.07 -3.48 2.07
C ALA A 54 -22.08 -2.66 2.90
N ARG A 55 -22.53 -2.18 4.06
CA ARG A 55 -21.75 -1.44 5.04
C ARG A 55 -21.86 -2.22 6.34
N LEU A 56 -20.80 -2.93 6.72
CA LEU A 56 -20.78 -3.80 7.89
C LEU A 56 -19.94 -3.17 8.99
N ASP A 57 -20.39 -3.35 10.22
CA ASP A 57 -19.69 -3.03 11.45
C ASP A 57 -19.77 -4.21 12.44
N VAL A 58 -19.39 -3.96 13.69
CA VAL A 58 -19.28 -5.01 14.73
C VAL A 58 -20.63 -5.72 14.92
N GLY A 59 -20.62 -7.04 14.73
CA GLY A 59 -21.79 -7.91 14.95
C GLY A 59 -22.60 -8.22 13.70
N ASP A 60 -22.31 -7.57 12.56
CA ASP A 60 -22.95 -7.89 11.29
C ASP A 60 -22.41 -9.21 10.71
N ASP A 61 -23.27 -9.90 9.96
CA ASP A 61 -22.96 -11.21 9.39
C ASP A 61 -22.25 -11.08 8.02
N ILE A 62 -20.97 -11.45 7.97
CA ILE A 62 -20.17 -11.46 6.75
C ILE A 62 -20.68 -12.54 5.76
N ALA A 63 -21.27 -13.64 6.25
CA ALA A 63 -21.77 -14.70 5.37
C ALA A 63 -22.90 -14.22 4.47
N ALA A 64 -23.63 -13.16 4.88
CA ALA A 64 -24.66 -12.53 4.06
C ALA A 64 -24.12 -11.86 2.78
N LEU A 65 -22.79 -11.70 2.64
CA LEU A 65 -22.15 -11.17 1.43
C LEU A 65 -22.04 -12.21 0.31
N ALA A 66 -22.23 -13.50 0.60
CA ALA A 66 -22.08 -14.57 -0.38
C ALA A 66 -23.03 -14.39 -1.58
N GLY A 67 -22.45 -14.31 -2.79
CA GLY A 67 -23.19 -14.06 -4.03
C GLY A 67 -23.71 -12.61 -4.20
N VAL A 68 -23.54 -11.76 -3.19
CA VAL A 68 -23.99 -10.36 -3.19
C VAL A 68 -22.82 -9.41 -3.45
N ALA A 69 -21.67 -9.61 -2.80
CA ALA A 69 -20.45 -8.82 -2.99
C ALA A 69 -19.48 -9.50 -3.95
N ASP A 70 -18.72 -8.70 -4.71
CA ASP A 70 -17.55 -9.15 -5.47
C ASP A 70 -16.27 -8.95 -4.66
N VAL A 71 -16.16 -7.81 -3.99
CA VAL A 71 -14.98 -7.38 -3.21
C VAL A 71 -15.44 -6.88 -1.85
N ALA A 72 -14.63 -7.11 -0.82
CA ALA A 72 -14.81 -6.49 0.49
C ALA A 72 -13.55 -5.73 0.92
N VAL A 73 -13.73 -4.48 1.33
CA VAL A 73 -12.65 -3.66 1.89
C VAL A 73 -12.72 -3.70 3.42
N ASP A 74 -11.65 -4.18 4.06
CA ASP A 74 -11.57 -4.29 5.54
C ASP A 74 -10.67 -3.18 6.10
N PHE A 75 -11.29 -2.25 6.84
CA PHE A 75 -10.64 -1.28 7.72
C PHE A 75 -11.25 -1.36 9.14
N THR A 76 -11.15 -2.54 9.74
CA THR A 76 -11.61 -2.85 11.09
C THR A 76 -10.49 -2.67 12.14
N VAL A 77 -10.24 -3.69 12.96
CA VAL A 77 -9.26 -3.68 14.04
C VAL A 77 -8.39 -4.95 14.00
N PRO A 78 -7.13 -4.89 14.47
CA PRO A 78 -6.20 -6.03 14.39
C PRO A 78 -6.76 -7.33 14.97
N SER A 79 -7.56 -7.25 16.04
CA SER A 79 -8.13 -8.43 16.70
C SER A 79 -9.27 -9.11 15.92
N ALA A 80 -9.82 -8.46 14.89
CA ALA A 80 -10.98 -8.95 14.13
C ALA A 80 -10.65 -9.29 12.67
N THR A 81 -9.67 -8.62 12.08
CA THR A 81 -9.44 -8.67 10.62
C THR A 81 -9.11 -10.07 10.10
N GLU A 82 -8.37 -10.89 10.85
CA GLU A 82 -8.08 -12.26 10.40
C GLU A 82 -9.34 -13.11 10.27
N ALA A 83 -10.22 -13.05 11.28
CA ALA A 83 -11.50 -13.77 11.26
C ALA A 83 -12.40 -13.26 10.11
N ASN A 84 -12.42 -11.95 9.87
CA ASN A 84 -13.15 -11.36 8.76
C ASN A 84 -12.63 -11.87 7.42
N VAL A 85 -11.32 -11.91 7.21
CA VAL A 85 -10.71 -12.38 5.96
C VAL A 85 -11.09 -13.84 5.70
N HIS A 86 -11.05 -14.71 6.70
CA HIS A 86 -11.49 -16.09 6.54
C HIS A 86 -12.98 -16.18 6.18
N ALA A 87 -13.85 -15.43 6.85
CA ALA A 87 -15.28 -15.40 6.53
C ALA A 87 -15.57 -14.85 5.12
N LEU A 88 -14.79 -13.89 4.63
CA LEU A 88 -14.88 -13.38 3.27
C LEU A 88 -14.45 -14.42 2.24
N ILE A 89 -13.38 -15.16 2.53
CA ILE A 89 -12.94 -16.28 1.68
C ILE A 89 -14.05 -17.32 1.62
N ASP A 90 -14.62 -17.75 2.76
CA ASP A 90 -15.75 -18.68 2.81
C ASP A 90 -16.94 -18.18 1.97
N ALA A 91 -17.25 -16.88 2.03
CA ALA A 91 -18.32 -16.24 1.26
C ALA A 91 -18.02 -16.10 -0.25
N GLY A 92 -16.78 -16.34 -0.70
CA GLY A 92 -16.39 -16.17 -2.10
C GLY A 92 -16.11 -14.74 -2.51
N VAL A 93 -15.77 -13.88 -1.55
CA VAL A 93 -15.57 -12.44 -1.74
C VAL A 93 -14.09 -12.12 -1.69
N HIS A 94 -13.60 -11.32 -2.64
CA HIS A 94 -12.18 -10.93 -2.68
C HIS A 94 -11.84 -9.93 -1.56
N PRO A 95 -10.95 -10.25 -0.61
CA PRO A 95 -10.58 -9.34 0.46
C PRO A 95 -9.55 -8.29 0.00
N VAL A 96 -9.79 -7.02 0.32
CA VAL A 96 -8.83 -5.91 0.21
C VAL A 96 -8.67 -5.28 1.59
N VAL A 97 -7.55 -5.57 2.26
CA VAL A 97 -7.39 -5.32 3.69
C VAL A 97 -6.36 -4.21 3.93
N GLY A 98 -6.80 -3.16 4.62
CA GLY A 98 -5.93 -2.10 5.13
C GLY A 98 -5.74 -2.10 6.64
N THR A 99 -6.43 -2.99 7.35
CA THR A 99 -6.20 -3.24 8.77
C THR A 99 -4.80 -3.78 9.01
N THR A 100 -4.07 -3.17 9.94
CA THR A 100 -2.70 -3.55 10.32
C THR A 100 -2.68 -4.67 11.37
N GLY A 101 -1.49 -5.17 11.72
CA GLY A 101 -1.31 -6.17 12.78
C GLY A 101 -1.12 -7.61 12.30
N TRP A 102 -0.87 -7.80 11.00
CA TRP A 102 -0.59 -9.10 10.41
C TRP A 102 0.83 -9.57 10.69
N ASP A 103 0.98 -10.84 11.05
CA ASP A 103 2.25 -11.55 11.16
C ASP A 103 2.33 -12.68 10.13
N GLU A 104 3.53 -13.24 9.92
CA GLU A 104 3.72 -14.31 8.93
C GLU A 104 2.81 -15.53 9.18
N PRO A 105 2.66 -16.03 10.43
CA PRO A 105 1.73 -17.12 10.70
C PRO A 105 0.28 -16.83 10.31
N ALA A 106 -0.24 -15.61 10.51
CA ALA A 106 -1.57 -15.22 10.07
C ALA A 106 -1.67 -15.17 8.55
N LEU A 107 -0.65 -14.62 7.87
CA LEU A 107 -0.59 -14.59 6.42
C LEU A 107 -0.56 -16.01 5.82
N ASP A 108 0.19 -16.93 6.43
CA ASP A 108 0.23 -18.35 6.03
C ASP A 108 -1.13 -19.02 6.17
N ARG A 109 -1.86 -18.79 7.27
CA ARG A 109 -3.23 -19.31 7.42
C ARG A 109 -4.17 -18.81 6.33
N VAL A 110 -4.04 -17.55 5.91
CA VAL A 110 -4.81 -16.99 4.79
C VAL A 110 -4.44 -17.65 3.47
N ARG A 111 -3.13 -17.83 3.19
CA ARG A 111 -2.65 -18.54 1.98
C ARG A 111 -3.23 -19.95 1.91
N GLU A 112 -3.11 -20.72 3.00
CA GLU A 112 -3.64 -22.07 3.07
C GLU A 112 -5.16 -22.12 2.89
N HIS A 113 -5.91 -21.14 3.45
CA HIS A 113 -7.35 -21.09 3.27
C HIS A 113 -7.70 -20.83 1.79
N LEU A 114 -7.08 -19.85 1.13
CA LEU A 114 -7.30 -19.57 -0.29
C LEU A 114 -7.01 -20.78 -1.19
N GLU A 115 -5.94 -21.53 -0.88
CA GLU A 115 -5.60 -22.76 -1.58
C GLU A 115 -6.65 -23.86 -1.38
N ARG A 116 -7.14 -24.05 -0.14
CA ARG A 116 -8.20 -25.02 0.19
C ARG A 116 -9.54 -24.67 -0.45
N ASP A 117 -9.89 -23.38 -0.54
CA ASP A 117 -11.13 -22.91 -1.15
C ASP A 117 -11.20 -23.22 -2.65
N GLY A 118 -10.09 -23.04 -3.37
CA GLY A 118 -9.94 -23.48 -4.76
C GLY A 118 -10.73 -22.69 -5.81
N ARG A 119 -11.50 -21.65 -5.46
CA ARG A 119 -12.22 -20.80 -6.44
C ARG A 119 -11.30 -19.81 -7.18
N GLY A 120 -10.03 -19.74 -6.81
CA GLY A 120 -9.08 -18.78 -7.38
C GLY A 120 -9.33 -17.34 -6.93
N LEU A 121 -9.76 -17.15 -5.68
CA LEU A 121 -9.95 -15.81 -5.12
C LEU A 121 -8.60 -15.09 -4.99
N GLY A 122 -8.57 -13.83 -5.39
CA GLY A 122 -7.51 -12.90 -4.97
C GLY A 122 -7.79 -12.29 -3.61
N ALA A 123 -6.73 -12.09 -2.84
CA ALA A 123 -6.73 -11.35 -1.59
C ALA A 123 -5.53 -10.40 -1.54
N LEU A 124 -5.74 -9.16 -1.09
CA LEU A 124 -4.68 -8.20 -0.85
C LEU A 124 -4.67 -7.78 0.62
N ILE A 125 -3.51 -7.89 1.27
CA ILE A 125 -3.25 -7.28 2.57
C ILE A 125 -2.17 -6.23 2.37
N ALA A 126 -2.52 -4.95 2.45
CA ALA A 126 -1.58 -3.86 2.21
C ALA A 126 -1.42 -2.99 3.47
N PRO A 127 -0.20 -2.83 4.02
CA PRO A 127 0.03 -1.98 5.19
C PRO A 127 -0.08 -0.48 4.87
N ASN A 128 -0.09 -0.12 3.57
CA ASN A 128 -0.25 1.25 3.10
C ASN A 128 -0.88 1.26 1.70
N PHE A 129 -1.92 2.08 1.53
CA PHE A 129 -2.63 2.27 0.25
C PHE A 129 -2.32 3.61 -0.44
N ALA A 130 -1.50 4.47 0.16
CA ALA A 130 -1.09 5.71 -0.48
C ALA A 130 -0.13 5.39 -1.62
N LEU A 131 -0.58 5.60 -2.87
CA LEU A 131 0.22 5.32 -4.07
C LEU A 131 1.58 6.04 -4.02
N SER A 132 1.60 7.30 -3.55
CA SER A 132 2.83 8.08 -3.42
C SER A 132 3.85 7.39 -2.50
N ALA A 133 3.43 6.93 -1.32
CA ALA A 133 4.29 6.23 -0.38
C ALA A 133 4.82 4.89 -0.94
N VAL A 134 3.94 4.11 -1.56
CA VAL A 134 4.31 2.82 -2.17
C VAL A 134 5.30 3.03 -3.32
N LEU A 135 5.04 3.98 -4.21
CA LEU A 135 5.95 4.33 -5.31
C LEU A 135 7.30 4.83 -4.79
N ALA A 136 7.30 5.71 -3.78
CA ALA A 136 8.54 6.21 -3.20
C ALA A 136 9.40 5.11 -2.61
N MET A 137 8.80 4.16 -1.87
CA MET A 137 9.51 2.99 -1.35
C MET A 137 10.13 2.15 -2.48
N GLN A 138 9.38 1.90 -3.55
CA GLN A 138 9.87 1.11 -4.69
C GLN A 138 11.01 1.83 -5.43
N PHE A 139 10.85 3.12 -5.72
CA PHE A 139 11.89 3.93 -6.35
C PHE A 139 13.12 4.07 -5.47
N ALA A 140 12.94 4.19 -4.17
CA ALA A 140 14.04 4.23 -3.21
C ALA A 140 14.84 2.92 -3.23
N ALA A 141 14.19 1.77 -3.22
CA ALA A 141 14.86 0.48 -3.34
C ALA A 141 15.64 0.35 -4.65
N GLN A 142 15.06 0.80 -5.77
CA GLN A 142 15.74 0.79 -7.08
C GLN A 142 16.95 1.74 -7.13
N ALA A 143 16.82 2.94 -6.56
CA ALA A 143 17.87 3.95 -6.53
C ALA A 143 19.01 3.59 -5.58
N ALA A 144 18.72 2.90 -4.47
CA ALA A 144 19.62 2.71 -3.34
C ALA A 144 21.00 2.13 -3.70
N ARG A 145 21.10 1.27 -4.73
CA ARG A 145 22.36 0.66 -5.17
C ARG A 145 23.33 1.60 -5.89
N TYR A 146 22.86 2.77 -6.31
CA TYR A 146 23.64 3.73 -7.10
C TYR A 146 24.25 4.86 -6.29
N PHE A 147 23.92 4.94 -5.00
CA PHE A 147 24.38 6.02 -4.11
C PHE A 147 25.26 5.48 -3.00
N GLU A 148 26.20 6.28 -2.50
CA GLU A 148 27.04 5.92 -1.36
C GLU A 148 26.27 6.08 -0.04
N SER A 149 25.46 7.14 0.07
CA SER A 149 24.71 7.50 1.28
C SER A 149 23.20 7.46 1.05
N VAL A 150 22.47 6.93 2.03
CA VAL A 150 21.00 7.00 2.09
C VAL A 150 20.55 7.30 3.53
N GLU A 151 19.68 8.29 3.71
CA GLU A 151 19.00 8.57 4.98
C GLU A 151 17.50 8.82 4.74
N ILE A 152 16.68 8.59 5.76
CA ILE A 152 15.23 8.80 5.70
C ILE A 152 14.81 9.79 6.77
N ILE A 153 13.94 10.72 6.40
CA ILE A 153 13.29 11.65 7.32
C ILE A 153 11.79 11.47 7.19
N GLU A 154 11.12 11.03 8.24
CA GLU A 154 9.67 10.99 8.32
C GLU A 154 9.15 12.15 9.16
N LEU A 155 8.02 12.73 8.74
CA LEU A 155 7.39 13.86 9.42
C LEU A 155 5.89 13.61 9.59
N HIS A 156 5.42 13.65 10.83
CA HIS A 156 4.02 13.40 11.16
C HIS A 156 3.48 14.42 12.17
N HIS A 157 2.15 14.45 12.29
CA HIS A 157 1.49 15.15 13.39
C HIS A 157 1.98 14.66 14.77
N PRO A 158 1.92 15.50 15.83
CA PRO A 158 2.44 15.13 17.15
C PRO A 158 1.64 14.04 17.86
N ASN A 159 0.41 13.75 17.43
CA ASN A 159 -0.43 12.68 18.02
C ASN A 159 -0.05 11.25 17.57
N LYS A 160 1.00 11.10 16.73
CA LYS A 160 1.42 9.79 16.24
C LYS A 160 2.23 9.09 17.33
N VAL A 161 1.78 7.90 17.72
CA VAL A 161 2.26 7.18 18.92
C VAL A 161 3.60 6.45 18.72
N ASP A 162 3.88 6.03 17.49
CA ASP A 162 5.08 5.28 17.09
C ASP A 162 6.12 6.20 16.44
N ALA A 163 7.41 5.91 16.64
CA ALA A 163 8.53 6.57 15.97
C ALA A 163 9.74 5.61 15.84
N PRO A 164 10.34 5.47 14.64
CA PRO A 164 9.88 5.99 13.35
C PRO A 164 8.54 5.40 12.91
N SER A 165 7.91 6.00 11.90
CA SER A 165 6.70 5.45 11.29
C SER A 165 6.95 4.05 10.67
N GLY A 166 5.92 3.20 10.65
CA GLY A 166 6.00 1.89 9.98
C GLY A 166 6.41 1.98 8.50
N THR A 167 5.94 2.99 7.77
CA THR A 167 6.38 3.26 6.38
C THR A 167 7.88 3.50 6.33
N ALA A 168 8.41 4.38 7.16
CA ALA A 168 9.84 4.71 7.18
C ALA A 168 10.71 3.49 7.54
N VAL A 169 10.24 2.65 8.47
CA VAL A 169 10.91 1.39 8.81
C VAL A 169 10.94 0.45 7.60
N HIS A 170 9.82 0.27 6.89
CA HIS A 170 9.77 -0.57 5.69
C HIS A 170 10.62 -0.01 4.54
N THR A 171 10.60 1.31 4.32
CA THR A 171 11.47 1.98 3.35
C THR A 171 12.94 1.73 3.68
N ALA A 172 13.35 1.92 4.94
CA ALA A 172 14.72 1.67 5.38
C ALA A 172 15.15 0.21 5.17
N GLN A 173 14.29 -0.75 5.49
CA GLN A 173 14.55 -2.17 5.27
C GLN A 173 14.65 -2.51 3.78
N ALA A 174 13.79 -1.93 2.92
CA ALA A 174 13.85 -2.14 1.47
C ALA A 174 15.16 -1.58 0.88
N VAL A 175 15.55 -0.37 1.30
CA VAL A 175 16.84 0.24 0.94
C VAL A 175 18.01 -0.60 1.44
N ALA A 176 17.97 -1.07 2.69
CA ALA A 176 19.04 -1.90 3.26
C ALA A 176 19.22 -3.22 2.48
N ARG A 177 18.11 -3.91 2.15
CA ARG A 177 18.15 -5.12 1.30
C ARG A 177 18.73 -4.84 -0.09
N ALA A 178 18.32 -3.74 -0.73
CA ALA A 178 18.83 -3.37 -2.05
C ALA A 178 20.33 -3.01 -2.06
N ARG A 179 20.90 -2.71 -0.87
CA ARG A 179 22.31 -2.35 -0.65
C ARG A 179 23.12 -3.48 -0.01
N GLU A 180 22.58 -4.69 0.07
CA GLU A 180 23.30 -5.81 0.65
C GLU A 180 24.66 -6.00 -0.06
N GLY A 181 25.73 -6.09 0.73
CA GLY A 181 27.12 -6.20 0.22
C GLY A 181 27.78 -4.89 -0.18
N MET A 182 27.08 -3.76 -0.17
CA MET A 182 27.71 -2.44 -0.37
C MET A 182 28.43 -1.96 0.91
N PRO A 183 29.43 -1.07 0.76
CA PRO A 183 30.02 -0.38 1.91
C PRO A 183 28.96 0.37 2.73
N VAL A 184 29.19 0.45 4.03
CA VAL A 184 28.41 1.32 4.92
C VAL A 184 28.60 2.77 4.47
N ALA A 185 27.53 3.57 4.55
CA ALA A 185 27.58 4.98 4.20
C ALA A 185 28.69 5.72 4.99
N PRO A 186 29.47 6.60 4.34
CA PRO A 186 30.53 7.34 5.01
C PRO A 186 29.96 8.26 6.11
N ASP A 187 30.49 8.14 7.33
CA ASP A 187 30.16 9.01 8.46
C ASP A 187 31.42 9.22 9.33
N ALA A 188 31.96 10.43 9.34
CA ALA A 188 33.19 10.78 10.06
C ALA A 188 32.91 11.38 11.45
N THR A 189 31.68 11.28 11.95
CA THR A 189 31.27 11.86 13.24
C THR A 189 32.07 11.25 14.40
N GLN A 190 32.88 12.07 15.08
CA GLN A 190 33.70 11.65 16.25
C GLN A 190 33.03 11.93 17.59
N THR A 191 32.17 12.96 17.64
CA THR A 191 31.43 13.38 18.83
C THR A 191 29.98 13.61 18.43
N CYS A 192 29.03 13.01 19.13
CA CYS A 192 27.61 13.06 18.80
C CYS A 192 26.80 13.25 20.08
N LEU A 193 25.77 14.11 20.02
CA LEU A 193 24.73 14.13 21.05
C LEU A 193 23.79 12.94 20.86
N ASP A 194 23.22 12.44 21.94
CA ASP A 194 22.25 11.34 21.89
C ASP A 194 21.08 11.70 20.96
N GLY A 195 20.76 10.80 20.02
CA GLY A 195 19.69 10.97 19.04
C GLY A 195 20.03 11.78 17.80
N ALA A 196 21.17 12.48 17.72
CA ALA A 196 21.46 13.40 16.61
C ALA A 196 21.63 12.73 15.22
N ARG A 197 21.97 11.44 15.18
CA ARG A 197 22.11 10.66 13.92
C ARG A 197 20.88 9.79 13.60
N GLY A 198 19.76 10.02 14.29
CA GLY A 198 18.53 9.25 14.10
C GLY A 198 18.64 7.80 14.59
N ALA A 199 17.54 7.06 14.43
CA ALA A 199 17.51 5.62 14.68
C ALA A 199 18.21 4.86 13.55
N ARG A 200 18.75 3.67 13.85
CA ARG A 200 19.35 2.79 12.83
C ARG A 200 18.39 1.64 12.52
N VAL A 201 17.85 1.62 11.31
CA VAL A 201 17.04 0.50 10.81
C VAL A 201 17.89 -0.25 9.78
N GLN A 202 18.44 -1.40 10.18
CA GLN A 202 19.34 -2.20 9.35
C GLN A 202 20.50 -1.38 8.75
N GLY A 203 21.07 -0.46 9.54
CA GLY A 203 22.18 0.41 9.14
C GLY A 203 21.77 1.74 8.53
N ILE A 204 20.55 1.87 8.01
CA ILE A 204 20.02 3.12 7.43
C ILE A 204 19.59 4.07 8.55
N PRO A 205 20.09 5.33 8.59
CA PRO A 205 19.58 6.37 9.49
C PRO A 205 18.14 6.75 9.17
N VAL A 206 17.31 6.82 10.20
CA VAL A 206 15.91 7.27 10.13
C VAL A 206 15.65 8.33 11.19
N HIS A 207 15.20 9.49 10.76
CA HIS A 207 14.84 10.63 11.61
C HIS A 207 13.33 10.81 11.65
N ALA A 208 12.78 11.09 12.83
CA ALA A 208 11.35 11.24 13.03
C ALA A 208 11.02 12.64 13.55
N VAL A 209 10.25 13.39 12.76
CA VAL A 209 9.76 14.73 13.12
C VAL A 209 8.29 14.62 13.55
N ARG A 210 7.98 15.23 14.69
CA ARG A 210 6.61 15.39 15.20
C ARG A 210 6.29 16.87 15.26
N LEU A 211 5.46 17.37 14.35
CA LEU A 211 5.22 18.79 14.19
C LEU A 211 3.74 19.12 13.98
N GLN A 212 3.24 20.07 14.76
CA GLN A 212 1.86 20.56 14.65
C GLN A 212 1.62 21.13 13.25
N GLY A 213 0.51 20.74 12.62
CA GLY A 213 0.13 21.14 11.26
C GLY A 213 0.54 20.15 10.17
N LEU A 214 1.38 19.16 10.48
CA LEU A 214 1.67 18.05 9.56
C LEU A 214 0.61 16.94 9.68
N VAL A 215 0.62 16.03 8.70
CA VAL A 215 -0.22 14.83 8.68
C VAL A 215 0.68 13.60 8.58
N ALA A 216 1.17 13.25 7.39
CA ALA A 216 2.12 12.16 7.19
C ALA A 216 2.97 12.42 5.93
N HIS A 217 4.29 12.46 6.11
CA HIS A 217 5.26 12.81 5.07
C HIS A 217 6.54 11.99 5.23
N GLU A 218 7.26 11.78 4.13
CA GLU A 218 8.54 11.08 4.13
C GLU A 218 9.46 11.63 3.05
N GLU A 219 10.72 11.86 3.40
CA GLU A 219 11.82 12.19 2.49
C GLU A 219 12.88 11.10 2.56
N ILE A 220 13.32 10.65 1.39
CA ILE A 220 14.36 9.66 1.23
C ILE A 220 15.49 10.35 0.47
N LEU A 221 16.61 10.53 1.16
CA LEU A 221 17.75 11.32 0.72
C LEU A 221 18.85 10.38 0.25
N PHE A 222 19.32 10.56 -0.98
CA PHE A 222 20.42 9.81 -1.58
C PHE A 222 21.56 10.76 -1.92
N GLY A 223 22.81 10.37 -1.64
CA GLY A 223 23.96 11.23 -1.84
C GLY A 223 25.19 10.52 -2.42
N ASN A 224 25.82 11.20 -3.37
CA ASN A 224 27.14 10.90 -3.96
C ASN A 224 27.95 12.20 -4.03
N PRO A 225 29.27 12.14 -4.30
CA PRO A 225 30.04 13.33 -4.61
C PRO A 225 29.47 14.09 -5.82
N GLY A 226 28.98 15.31 -5.59
CA GLY A 226 28.52 16.23 -6.64
C GLY A 226 27.07 16.03 -7.10
N GLU A 227 26.31 15.11 -6.52
CA GLU A 227 24.89 14.91 -6.84
C GLU A 227 24.06 14.50 -5.61
N GLN A 228 22.75 14.76 -5.71
CA GLN A 228 21.75 14.34 -4.73
C GLN A 228 20.47 13.96 -5.45
N LEU A 229 19.84 12.88 -5.00
CA LEU A 229 18.47 12.54 -5.35
C LEU A 229 17.63 12.57 -4.07
N THR A 230 16.47 13.22 -4.15
CA THR A 230 15.48 13.24 -3.06
C THR A 230 14.16 12.72 -3.59
N ILE A 231 13.58 11.74 -2.88
CA ILE A 231 12.23 11.26 -3.13
C ILE A 231 11.38 11.70 -1.94
N ARG A 232 10.39 12.56 -2.20
CA ARG A 232 9.49 13.08 -1.16
C ARG A 232 8.06 12.66 -1.42
N THR A 233 7.36 12.31 -0.34
CA THR A 233 5.92 12.07 -0.34
C THR A 233 5.23 12.91 0.72
N ASP A 234 4.05 13.41 0.36
CA ASP A 234 3.22 14.23 1.23
C ASP A 234 1.78 13.70 1.18
N SER A 235 1.23 13.36 2.35
CA SER A 235 -0.19 13.02 2.50
C SER A 235 -0.87 14.12 3.27
N PHE A 236 -1.72 14.91 2.60
CA PHE A 236 -2.41 16.04 3.22
C PHE A 236 -3.67 15.64 3.98
N GLU A 237 -4.24 14.48 3.66
CA GLU A 237 -5.47 13.96 4.25
C GLU A 237 -5.65 12.46 3.96
N ARG A 238 -6.65 11.83 4.57
CA ARG A 238 -6.93 10.38 4.44
C ARG A 238 -7.41 9.97 3.04
N SER A 239 -7.95 10.90 2.26
CA SER A 239 -8.35 10.64 0.87
C SER A 239 -7.17 10.13 0.03
N SER A 240 -5.92 10.44 0.42
CA SER A 240 -4.69 9.96 -0.23
C SER A 240 -4.55 8.44 -0.32
N PHE A 241 -5.21 7.67 0.54
CA PHE A 241 -5.22 6.21 0.49
C PHE A 241 -6.21 5.66 -0.55
N MET A 242 -7.24 6.42 -0.89
CA MET A 242 -8.37 5.91 -1.68
C MET A 242 -7.98 5.50 -3.11
N PRO A 243 -7.10 6.22 -3.83
CA PRO A 243 -6.64 5.76 -5.14
C PRO A 243 -6.05 4.34 -5.13
N GLY A 244 -5.30 3.98 -4.09
CA GLY A 244 -4.76 2.63 -3.94
C GLY A 244 -5.81 1.59 -3.57
N VAL A 245 -6.76 1.94 -2.67
CA VAL A 245 -7.88 1.05 -2.32
C VAL A 245 -8.73 0.75 -3.56
N LEU A 246 -9.08 1.77 -4.34
CA LEU A 246 -9.84 1.61 -5.57
C LEU A 246 -9.07 0.80 -6.62
N LEU A 247 -7.76 1.03 -6.79
CA LEU A 247 -6.91 0.21 -7.66
C LEU A 247 -6.96 -1.27 -7.25
N ALA A 248 -6.79 -1.55 -5.96
CA ALA A 248 -6.83 -2.90 -5.43
C ALA A 248 -8.19 -3.56 -5.66
N ALA A 249 -9.29 -2.86 -5.35
CA ALA A 249 -10.63 -3.38 -5.58
C ALA A 249 -10.90 -3.72 -7.05
N ARG A 250 -10.44 -2.88 -8.00
CA ARG A 250 -10.60 -3.14 -9.45
C ARG A 250 -9.87 -4.39 -9.92
N THR A 251 -8.75 -4.72 -9.30
CA THR A 251 -7.77 -5.66 -9.88
C THR A 251 -7.55 -6.91 -9.05
N VAL A 252 -8.09 -6.99 -7.83
CA VAL A 252 -7.93 -8.16 -6.95
C VAL A 252 -8.51 -9.43 -7.58
N GLY A 253 -9.65 -9.33 -8.29
CA GLY A 253 -10.28 -10.48 -8.91
C GLY A 253 -9.47 -11.12 -10.04
N SER A 254 -8.50 -10.42 -10.63
CA SER A 254 -7.61 -10.96 -11.67
C SER A 254 -6.27 -11.48 -11.12
N ARG A 255 -6.10 -11.50 -9.79
CA ARG A 255 -4.85 -11.80 -9.09
C ARG A 255 -5.09 -12.86 -8.02
N PRO A 256 -5.23 -14.15 -8.39
CA PRO A 256 -5.54 -15.22 -7.45
C PRO A 256 -4.44 -15.42 -6.40
N GLY A 257 -4.84 -15.84 -5.20
CA GLY A 257 -3.95 -16.04 -4.05
C GLY A 257 -3.77 -14.76 -3.22
N LEU A 258 -2.90 -14.86 -2.22
CA LEU A 258 -2.60 -13.73 -1.33
C LEU A 258 -1.45 -12.89 -1.87
N ALA A 259 -1.70 -11.60 -2.04
CA ALA A 259 -0.67 -10.57 -2.19
C ALA A 259 -0.50 -9.78 -0.88
N VAL A 260 0.75 -9.48 -0.55
CA VAL A 260 1.10 -8.62 0.60
C VAL A 260 1.80 -7.38 0.07
N GLY A 261 1.21 -6.21 0.33
CA GLY A 261 1.69 -4.93 -0.20
C GLY A 261 1.05 -4.53 -1.52
N LEU A 262 0.68 -3.24 -1.65
CA LEU A 262 0.05 -2.69 -2.85
C LEU A 262 1.01 -2.68 -4.06
N ASP A 263 2.32 -2.73 -3.84
CA ASP A 263 3.33 -2.79 -4.90
C ASP A 263 3.18 -4.04 -5.79
N ALA A 264 2.65 -5.14 -5.26
CA ALA A 264 2.30 -6.31 -6.07
C ALA A 264 1.30 -5.98 -7.19
N TYR A 265 0.55 -4.88 -7.05
CA TYR A 265 -0.51 -4.44 -7.97
C TYR A 265 -0.04 -3.31 -8.90
N LEU A 266 1.22 -2.87 -8.77
CA LEU A 266 1.83 -1.85 -9.62
C LEU A 266 2.73 -2.49 -10.67
N GLU A 267 2.58 -2.05 -11.92
CA GLU A 267 3.40 -2.52 -13.05
C GLU A 267 4.64 -1.62 -13.22
N LEU A 268 5.61 -1.74 -12.32
CA LEU A 268 6.77 -0.83 -12.26
C LEU A 268 7.97 -1.24 -13.13
N GLY A 269 7.80 -2.20 -14.04
CA GLY A 269 8.90 -2.74 -14.87
C GLY A 269 9.95 -3.46 -14.03
N ARG A 270 9.86 -4.79 -13.95
CA ARG A 270 10.90 -5.63 -13.33
C ARG A 270 11.90 -6.09 -14.37
#